data_AF-A0A1W1ZM89-F1
#
_entry.id   AF-A0A1W1ZM89-F1
#
_cell.length_a   1.000
_cell.length_b   1.000
_cell.length_c   1.000
_cell.angle_alpha   90.00
_cell.angle_beta   90.00
_cell.angle_gamma   90.00
#
_symmetry.space_group_name_H-M   'P 1'
#
loop_
_entity.id
_entity.type
_entity.pdbx_description
1 polymer ?
#
loop_
_entity_poly.entity_id
_entity_poly.type
_entity_poly.pdbx_seq_one_letter_code
_entity_poly.pdbx_strand_id
1 'polypeptide(L)'
;MPGVPVRMSYTIDLKRISIQVYRGILKNQNLLPGRRSLLNALEERFRRMADAGIGNLFELKNNLSTPQKLSALSAKTKIPEDYLVILKRELSSFDQKPVPISDFPGVNEQTVHRLLEHSIKTSKDFYNMFMAAGGDEAISSKTGVGEIALNELYSLCNLVRINGVGAAAARTLYESGYKNIEEIAHADPGDLLNRISETNSVGHYYNAKLGIKDAQFVIDFAKLLFEFLV
;
A
#
# COMPACT_ATOMS: atom_id res chain seq x y z
N MET A 1 23.13 19.68 -11.64
CA MET A 1 22.97 19.02 -10.33
C MET A 1 22.04 17.83 -10.55
N PRO A 2 22.49 16.59 -10.33
CA PRO A 2 21.60 15.44 -10.41
C PRO A 2 20.59 15.55 -9.28
N GLY A 3 19.30 15.44 -9.61
CA GLY A 3 18.21 15.56 -8.65
C GLY A 3 18.40 14.57 -7.50
N VAL A 4 18.28 15.07 -6.27
CA VAL A 4 18.22 14.23 -5.08
C VAL A 4 17.09 13.21 -5.31
N PRO A 5 17.35 11.89 -5.24
CA PRO A 5 16.30 10.90 -5.35
C PRO A 5 15.28 11.21 -4.26
N VAL A 6 14.05 11.49 -4.68
CA VAL A 6 12.95 11.69 -3.76
C VAL A 6 12.84 10.41 -2.94
N ARG A 7 13.03 10.53 -1.62
CA ARG A 7 13.06 9.38 -0.70
C ARG A 7 11.66 8.84 -0.51
N MET A 8 11.23 7.99 -1.45
CA MET A 8 9.94 7.30 -1.32
C MET A 8 9.92 6.49 -0.03
N SER A 9 9.05 6.88 0.90
CA SER A 9 8.84 6.16 2.15
C SER A 9 8.09 4.85 1.90
N TYR A 10 8.37 3.80 2.68
CA TYR A 10 7.68 2.51 2.52
C TYR A 10 6.14 2.63 2.63
N THR A 11 5.65 3.54 3.48
CA THR A 11 4.22 3.83 3.66
C THR A 11 3.90 5.24 3.20
N ILE A 12 2.63 5.49 2.87
CA ILE A 12 2.11 6.83 2.53
C ILE A 12 2.31 7.81 3.69
N ASP A 13 2.71 9.05 3.39
CA ASP A 13 2.72 10.14 4.37
C ASP A 13 1.32 10.75 4.52
N LEU A 14 0.62 10.31 5.57
CA LEU A 14 -0.73 10.78 5.90
C LEU A 14 -0.83 12.27 6.23
N LYS A 15 0.29 12.96 6.50
CA LYS A 15 0.27 14.42 6.74
C LYS A 15 0.00 15.20 5.45
N ARG A 16 0.36 14.63 4.29
CA ARG A 16 0.20 15.28 2.98
C ARG A 16 -1.22 15.19 2.43
N ILE A 17 -2.03 14.28 2.96
CA ILE A 17 -3.39 14.08 2.53
C ILE A 17 -4.31 14.90 3.44
N SER A 18 -4.79 16.04 2.93
CA SER A 18 -5.81 16.81 3.66
C SER A 18 -7.10 16.01 3.77
N ILE A 19 -7.90 16.28 4.81
CA ILE A 19 -9.19 15.59 4.96
C ILE A 19 -10.14 15.88 3.79
N GLN A 20 -10.01 17.03 3.12
CA GLN A 20 -10.85 17.38 1.97
C GLN A 20 -10.44 16.62 0.70
N VAL A 21 -9.13 16.46 0.48
CA VAL A 21 -8.61 15.60 -0.58
C VAL A 21 -9.07 14.16 -0.35
N TYR A 22 -8.91 13.66 0.88
CA TYR A 22 -9.36 12.30 1.22
C TYR A 22 -10.86 12.09 1.08
N ARG A 23 -11.68 13.08 1.44
CA ARG A 23 -13.13 13.03 1.18
C ARG A 23 -13.43 12.83 -0.30
N GLY A 24 -12.72 13.54 -1.18
CA GLY A 24 -12.84 13.40 -2.63
C GLY A 24 -12.44 12.01 -3.11
N ILE A 25 -11.35 11.46 -2.59
CA ILE A 25 -10.92 10.08 -2.83
C ILE A 25 -12.04 9.10 -2.41
N LEU A 26 -12.50 9.20 -1.17
CA LEU A 26 -13.50 8.28 -0.61
C LEU A 26 -14.81 8.29 -1.39
N LYS A 27 -15.21 9.45 -1.94
CA LYS A 27 -16.41 9.63 -2.76
C LYS A 27 -16.34 8.87 -4.09
N ASN A 28 -15.15 8.78 -4.68
CA ASN A 28 -14.94 8.22 -6.02
C ASN A 28 -14.40 6.78 -5.99
N GLN A 29 -14.00 6.27 -4.82
CA GLN A 29 -13.41 4.95 -4.68
C GLN A 29 -14.47 3.84 -4.65
N ASN A 30 -14.14 2.70 -5.24
CA ASN A 30 -14.95 1.49 -5.09
C ASN A 30 -14.72 0.83 -3.72
N LEU A 31 -15.44 1.30 -2.70
CA LEU A 31 -15.30 0.81 -1.32
C LEU A 31 -15.76 -0.64 -1.17
N LEU A 32 -15.01 -1.41 -0.37
CA LEU A 32 -15.42 -2.76 0.05
C LEU A 32 -16.81 -2.68 0.72
N PRO A 33 -17.64 -3.74 0.64
CA PRO A 33 -19.02 -3.70 1.15
C PRO A 33 -19.15 -3.17 2.59
N GLY A 34 -18.27 -3.60 3.49
CA GLY A 34 -18.28 -3.17 4.90
C GLY A 34 -17.79 -1.73 5.15
N ARG A 35 -17.35 -1.00 4.13
CA ARG A 35 -16.88 0.40 4.20
C ARG A 35 -17.85 1.37 3.52
N ARG A 36 -18.85 0.89 2.76
CA ARG A 36 -19.78 1.73 2.00
C ARG A 36 -20.60 2.70 2.85
N SER A 37 -20.85 2.37 4.12
CA SER A 37 -21.52 3.28 5.07
C SER A 37 -20.73 4.58 5.31
N LEU A 38 -19.44 4.64 4.93
CA LEU A 38 -18.64 5.86 4.97
C LEU A 38 -19.16 6.97 4.05
N LEU A 39 -19.91 6.60 3.00
CA LEU A 39 -20.52 7.54 2.06
C LEU A 39 -21.74 8.27 2.66
N ASN A 40 -22.32 7.73 3.73
CA ASN A 40 -23.50 8.33 4.37
C ASN A 40 -23.13 9.68 4.98
N ALA A 41 -23.84 10.74 4.57
CA ALA A 41 -23.59 12.12 5.02
C ALA A 41 -22.10 12.53 4.93
N LEU A 42 -21.38 12.03 3.91
CA LEU A 42 -19.93 12.20 3.76
C LEU A 42 -19.49 13.67 3.87
N GLU A 43 -20.13 14.55 3.10
CA GLU A 43 -19.81 15.98 3.05
C GLU A 43 -19.94 16.63 4.44
N GLU A 44 -21.07 16.41 5.10
CA GLU A 44 -21.38 16.98 6.41
C GLU A 44 -20.43 16.44 7.49
N ARG A 45 -20.15 15.13 7.49
CA ARG A 45 -19.26 14.51 8.49
C ARG A 45 -17.83 15.01 8.35
N PHE A 46 -17.31 15.13 7.12
CA PHE A 46 -15.98 15.68 6.89
C PHE A 46 -15.89 17.18 7.22
N ARG A 47 -16.96 17.95 6.99
CA ARG A 47 -17.04 19.34 7.45
C ARG A 47 -16.93 19.44 8.97
N ARG A 48 -17.69 18.63 9.71
CA ARG A 48 -17.61 18.62 11.19
C ARG A 48 -16.24 18.19 11.72
N MET A 49 -15.55 17.27 11.04
CA MET A 49 -14.17 16.92 11.39
C MET A 49 -13.21 18.10 11.13
N ALA A 50 -13.39 18.84 10.03
CA ALA A 50 -12.64 20.06 9.74
C ALA A 50 -12.85 21.12 10.82
N ASP A 51 -14.12 21.40 11.16
CA ASP A 51 -14.51 22.38 12.19
C ASP A 51 -13.98 21.99 13.58
N ALA A 52 -13.74 20.69 13.82
CA ALA A 52 -13.10 20.18 15.03
C ALA A 52 -11.57 20.32 15.04
N GLY A 53 -10.97 20.90 14.01
CA GLY A 53 -9.53 21.16 13.90
C GLY A 53 -8.72 20.00 13.31
N ILE A 54 -9.35 19.09 12.56
CA ILE A 54 -8.65 18.01 11.86
C ILE A 54 -8.37 18.44 10.42
N GLY A 55 -7.11 18.69 10.08
CA GLY A 55 -6.68 19.15 8.76
C GLY A 55 -6.25 18.05 7.80
N ASN A 56 -5.69 16.95 8.31
CA ASN A 56 -5.09 15.87 7.51
C ASN A 56 -5.36 14.47 8.08
N LEU A 57 -5.00 13.44 7.30
CA LEU A 57 -5.22 12.03 7.69
C LEU A 57 -4.39 11.59 8.88
N PHE A 58 -3.20 12.16 9.09
CA PHE A 58 -2.41 11.87 10.27
C PHE A 58 -3.14 12.29 11.55
N GLU A 59 -3.66 13.51 11.59
CA GLU A 59 -4.46 14.03 12.70
C GLU A 59 -5.74 13.24 12.88
N LEU A 60 -6.45 12.92 11.80
CA LEU A 60 -7.67 12.12 11.85
C LEU A 60 -7.40 10.75 12.47
N LYS A 61 -6.38 10.04 11.97
CA LYS A 61 -5.99 8.72 12.48
C LYS A 61 -5.58 8.79 13.95
N ASN A 62 -4.85 9.83 14.35
CA ASN A 62 -4.46 10.04 15.75
C ASN A 62 -5.68 10.26 16.66
N ASN A 63 -6.70 11.00 16.20
CA ASN A 63 -7.95 11.21 16.94
C ASN A 63 -8.83 9.94 16.99
N LEU A 64 -8.55 8.93 16.18
CA LEU A 64 -9.25 7.64 16.19
C LEU A 64 -8.44 6.51 16.86
N SER A 65 -7.22 6.81 17.34
CA SER A 65 -6.24 5.78 17.69
C SER A 65 -6.66 4.92 18.89
N THR A 66 -7.32 5.50 19.89
CA THR A 66 -7.81 4.81 21.09
C THR A 66 -9.33 4.96 21.25
N PRO A 67 -10.00 4.05 22.00
CA PRO A 67 -11.42 4.19 22.29
C PRO A 67 -11.77 5.54 22.92
N GLN A 68 -10.94 6.04 23.85
CA GLN A 68 -11.18 7.32 24.52
C GLN A 68 -11.15 8.50 23.53
N LYS A 69 -10.16 8.54 22.63
CA LYS A 69 -10.07 9.61 21.62
C LYS A 69 -11.22 9.54 20.62
N LEU A 70 -11.61 8.33 20.20
CA LEU A 70 -12.73 8.12 19.30
C LEU A 70 -14.05 8.63 19.92
N SER A 71 -14.34 8.25 21.17
CA SER A 71 -15.53 8.75 21.89
C SER A 71 -15.48 10.26 22.10
N ALA A 72 -14.32 10.82 22.41
CA ALA A 72 -14.16 12.27 22.52
C ALA A 72 -14.43 12.99 21.18
N LEU A 73 -13.95 12.44 20.06
CA LEU A 73 -14.22 12.98 18.73
C LEU A 73 -15.71 12.86 18.37
N SER A 74 -16.34 11.73 18.66
CA SER A 74 -17.79 11.51 18.50
C SER A 74 -18.60 12.56 19.26
N ALA A 75 -18.29 12.77 20.55
CA ALA A 75 -18.97 13.75 21.38
C ALA A 75 -18.82 15.19 20.86
N LYS A 76 -17.62 15.55 20.38
CA LYS A 76 -17.29 16.87 19.82
C LYS A 76 -17.96 17.14 18.48
N THR A 77 -17.95 16.16 17.58
CA THR A 77 -18.43 16.31 16.18
C THR A 77 -19.87 15.86 15.98
N LYS A 78 -20.48 15.21 16.98
CA LYS A 78 -21.78 14.53 16.86
C LYS A 78 -21.82 13.51 15.72
N ILE A 79 -20.66 12.93 15.36
CA ILE A 79 -20.55 11.85 14.40
C ILE A 79 -20.68 10.53 15.17
N PRO A 80 -21.58 9.62 14.76
CA PRO A 80 -21.75 8.32 15.41
C PRO A 80 -20.44 7.53 15.54
N GLU A 81 -20.25 6.85 16.67
CA GLU A 81 -19.03 6.07 16.93
C GLU A 81 -18.84 4.92 15.95
N ASP A 82 -19.92 4.26 15.54
CA ASP A 82 -19.91 3.18 14.54
C ASP A 82 -19.32 3.64 13.20
N TYR A 83 -19.67 4.85 12.76
CA TYR A 83 -19.04 5.47 11.59
C TYR A 83 -17.55 5.70 11.79
N LEU A 84 -17.15 6.26 12.94
CA LEU A 84 -15.75 6.54 13.25
C LEU A 84 -14.91 5.25 13.37
N VAL A 85 -15.49 4.15 13.85
CA VAL A 85 -14.85 2.83 13.89
C VAL A 85 -14.59 2.31 12.47
N ILE A 86 -15.57 2.45 11.57
CA ILE A 86 -15.40 2.04 10.17
C ILE A 86 -14.36 2.92 9.49
N LEU A 87 -14.37 4.23 9.75
CA LEU A 87 -13.39 5.17 9.22
C LEU A 87 -11.98 4.87 9.72
N LYS A 88 -11.83 4.55 11.01
CA LYS A 88 -10.57 4.07 11.58
C LYS A 88 -10.04 2.85 10.82
N ARG A 89 -10.90 1.87 10.57
CA ARG A 89 -10.53 0.64 9.83
C ARG A 89 -10.12 0.94 8.39
N GLU A 90 -10.78 1.91 7.74
CA GLU A 90 -10.38 2.38 6.41
C GLU A 90 -8.96 2.99 6.44
N LEU A 91 -8.71 3.91 7.38
CA LEU A 91 -7.40 4.58 7.51
C LEU A 91 -6.28 3.61 7.91
N SER A 92 -6.58 2.60 8.70
CA SER A 92 -5.62 1.53 9.04
C SER A 92 -5.18 0.72 7.82
N SER A 93 -5.91 0.79 6.71
CA SER A 93 -5.53 0.10 5.49
C SER A 93 -4.35 0.75 4.75
N PHE A 94 -3.98 1.99 5.13
CA PHE A 94 -2.74 2.64 4.71
C PHE A 94 -1.49 2.15 5.47
N ASP A 95 -1.67 1.44 6.60
CA ASP A 95 -0.57 0.83 7.36
C ASP A 95 -0.16 -0.50 6.73
N GLN A 96 0.67 -0.41 5.71
CA GLN A 96 1.10 -1.60 4.99
C GLN A 96 2.07 -2.42 5.79
N LYS A 97 1.66 -3.67 6.05
CA LYS A 97 2.46 -4.60 6.82
C LYS A 97 3.60 -5.11 5.96
N PRO A 98 4.85 -4.97 6.42
CA PRO A 98 5.97 -5.62 5.76
C PRO A 98 5.75 -7.13 5.72
N VAL A 99 6.00 -7.74 4.57
CA VAL A 99 6.09 -9.20 4.44
C VAL A 99 7.55 -9.66 4.62
N PRO A 100 7.81 -10.83 5.20
CA PRO A 100 9.11 -11.48 5.16
C PRO A 100 9.60 -11.68 3.72
N ILE A 101 10.90 -11.54 3.49
CA ILE A 101 11.48 -11.79 2.15
C ILE A 101 11.34 -13.26 1.76
N SER A 102 11.46 -14.16 2.72
CA SER A 102 11.26 -15.61 2.56
C SER A 102 9.87 -15.99 2.06
N ASP A 103 8.87 -15.12 2.24
CA ASP A 103 7.48 -15.42 1.87
C ASP A 103 7.21 -15.16 0.38
N PHE A 104 8.12 -14.47 -0.32
CA PHE A 104 7.99 -14.27 -1.77
C PHE A 104 8.29 -15.58 -2.51
N PRO A 105 7.31 -16.16 -3.22
CA PRO A 105 7.54 -17.40 -3.96
C PRO A 105 8.67 -17.20 -4.98
N GLY A 106 9.54 -18.19 -5.18
CA GLY A 106 10.61 -18.16 -6.19
C GLY A 106 11.82 -17.29 -5.87
N VAL A 107 11.84 -16.55 -4.76
CA VAL A 107 13.08 -15.89 -4.29
C VAL A 107 14.06 -16.96 -3.80
N ASN A 108 15.28 -16.93 -4.31
CA ASN A 108 16.30 -17.94 -4.01
C ASN A 108 16.70 -17.94 -2.51
N GLU A 109 16.80 -19.12 -1.89
CA GLU A 109 17.16 -19.25 -0.47
C GLU A 109 18.53 -18.65 -0.13
N GLN A 110 19.51 -18.73 -1.03
CA GLN A 110 20.82 -18.09 -0.84
C GLN A 110 20.71 -16.57 -0.83
N THR A 111 19.83 -15.99 -1.65
CA THR A 111 19.52 -14.55 -1.61
C THR A 111 18.90 -14.19 -0.26
N VAL A 112 17.93 -14.97 0.22
CA VAL A 112 17.33 -14.78 1.55
C VAL A 112 18.40 -14.82 2.63
N HIS A 113 19.26 -15.84 2.63
CA HIS A 113 20.33 -16.00 3.61
C HIS A 113 21.30 -14.82 3.64
N ARG A 114 21.79 -14.38 2.47
CA ARG A 114 22.71 -13.23 2.36
C ARG A 114 22.08 -11.95 2.89
N LEU A 115 20.80 -11.71 2.59
CA LEU A 115 20.09 -10.54 3.11
C LEU A 115 19.90 -10.63 4.63
N LEU A 116 19.61 -11.82 5.17
CA LEU A 116 19.49 -12.05 6.61
C LEU A 116 20.80 -11.77 7.37
N GLU A 117 21.97 -12.11 6.81
CA GLU A 117 23.29 -11.80 7.39
C GLU A 117 23.50 -10.29 7.60
N HIS A 118 22.84 -9.47 6.80
CA HIS A 118 22.83 -8.01 6.93
C HIS A 118 21.60 -7.46 7.67
N SER A 119 20.88 -8.31 8.41
CA SER A 119 19.65 -7.97 9.16
C SER A 119 18.50 -7.46 8.30
N ILE A 120 18.46 -7.83 7.01
CA ILE A 120 17.39 -7.46 6.08
C ILE A 120 16.41 -8.64 6.03
N LYS A 121 15.27 -8.53 6.71
CA LYS A 121 14.34 -9.66 6.91
C LYS A 121 13.03 -9.47 6.16
N THR A 122 12.58 -8.22 6.04
CA THR A 122 11.29 -7.88 5.48
C THR A 122 11.42 -7.02 4.23
N SER A 123 10.36 -7.00 3.43
CA SER A 123 10.16 -6.07 2.31
C SER A 123 10.42 -4.61 2.68
N LYS A 124 10.07 -4.19 3.89
CA LYS A 124 10.36 -2.82 4.38
C LYS A 124 11.83 -2.60 4.65
N ASP A 125 12.52 -3.56 5.26
CA ASP A 125 13.96 -3.46 5.52
C ASP A 125 14.72 -3.35 4.20
N PHE A 126 14.38 -4.21 3.23
CA PHE A 126 15.00 -4.20 1.91
C PHE A 126 14.71 -2.91 1.16
N TYR A 127 13.44 -2.50 1.07
CA TYR A 127 13.04 -1.30 0.35
C TYR A 127 13.72 -0.04 0.91
N ASN A 128 13.75 0.11 2.24
CA ASN A 128 14.41 1.25 2.86
C ASN A 128 15.92 1.26 2.58
N MET A 129 16.57 0.09 2.62
CA MET A 129 17.98 -0.02 2.29
C MET A 129 18.23 0.32 0.80
N PHE A 130 17.40 -0.18 -0.11
CA PHE A 130 17.49 0.09 -1.55
C PHE A 130 17.37 1.58 -1.85
N MET A 131 16.36 2.24 -1.27
CA MET A 131 16.19 3.67 -1.41
C MET A 131 17.33 4.49 -0.76
N ALA A 132 17.89 4.02 0.35
CA ALA A 132 19.00 4.70 1.03
C ALA A 132 20.34 4.52 0.30
N ALA A 133 20.56 3.36 -0.31
CA ALA A 133 21.77 3.04 -1.08
C ALA A 133 21.78 3.69 -2.47
N GLY A 134 20.61 4.08 -2.98
CA GLY A 134 20.47 4.74 -4.28
C GLY A 134 20.49 3.78 -5.47
N GLY A 135 20.38 2.47 -5.24
CA GLY A 135 20.38 1.46 -6.29
C GLY A 135 20.84 0.07 -5.83
N ASP A 136 20.83 -0.86 -6.76
CA ASP A 136 21.23 -2.25 -6.63
C ASP A 136 22.75 -2.44 -6.56
N GLU A 137 23.56 -1.66 -7.28
CA GLU A 137 25.03 -1.77 -7.30
C GLU A 137 25.65 -1.74 -5.89
N ALA A 138 25.23 -0.78 -5.07
CA ALA A 138 25.72 -0.61 -3.70
C ALA A 138 25.28 -1.76 -2.77
N ILE A 139 24.07 -2.29 -2.97
CA ILE A 139 23.58 -3.45 -2.21
C ILE A 139 24.29 -4.73 -2.67
N SER A 140 24.50 -4.88 -3.97
CA SER A 140 25.18 -6.02 -4.57
C SER A 140 26.60 -6.11 -4.03
N SER A 141 27.33 -5.00 -4.03
CA SER A 141 28.68 -4.91 -3.45
C SER A 141 28.72 -5.26 -1.96
N LYS A 142 27.68 -4.90 -1.20
CA LYS A 142 27.61 -5.15 0.25
C LYS A 142 27.21 -6.58 0.60
N THR A 143 26.26 -7.15 -0.13
CA THR A 143 25.57 -8.41 0.20
C THR A 143 26.04 -9.59 -0.65
N GLY A 144 26.75 -9.31 -1.74
CA GLY A 144 27.11 -10.30 -2.77
C GLY A 144 25.92 -10.80 -3.60
N VAL A 145 24.69 -10.30 -3.39
CA VAL A 145 23.52 -10.70 -4.18
C VAL A 145 23.60 -10.04 -5.57
N GLY A 146 23.36 -10.80 -6.63
CA GLY A 146 23.41 -10.27 -7.99
C GLY A 146 22.31 -9.24 -8.26
N GLU A 147 22.62 -8.23 -9.08
CA GLU A 147 21.72 -7.12 -9.44
C GLU A 147 20.36 -7.57 -9.97
N ILE A 148 20.31 -8.63 -10.80
CA ILE A 148 19.05 -9.18 -11.33
C ILE A 148 18.11 -9.60 -10.18
N ALA A 149 18.63 -10.33 -9.19
CA ALA A 149 17.85 -10.78 -8.04
C ALA A 149 17.44 -9.61 -7.13
N LEU A 150 18.28 -8.58 -7.02
CA LEU A 150 17.98 -7.37 -6.26
C LEU A 150 16.87 -6.54 -6.92
N ASN A 151 16.89 -6.39 -8.25
CA ASN A 151 15.88 -5.67 -9.01
C ASN A 151 14.53 -6.40 -9.02
N GLU A 152 14.55 -7.72 -9.13
CA GLU A 152 13.36 -8.56 -8.92
C GLU A 152 12.80 -8.35 -7.52
N LEU A 153 13.62 -8.50 -6.48
CA LEU A 153 13.17 -8.33 -5.10
C LEU A 153 12.67 -6.90 -4.82
N TYR A 154 13.31 -5.89 -5.41
CA TYR A 154 12.84 -4.51 -5.34
C TYR A 154 11.45 -4.38 -5.93
N SER A 155 11.21 -4.98 -7.10
CA SER A 155 9.89 -4.98 -7.75
C SER A 155 8.84 -5.64 -6.86
N LEU A 156 9.14 -6.83 -6.29
CA LEU A 156 8.24 -7.53 -5.38
C LEU A 156 7.94 -6.71 -4.11
N CYS A 157 8.96 -6.08 -3.52
CA CYS A 157 8.81 -5.19 -2.37
C CYS A 157 8.05 -3.91 -2.72
N ASN A 158 8.14 -3.43 -3.95
CA ASN A 158 7.39 -2.28 -4.43
C ASN A 158 5.89 -2.65 -4.57
N LEU A 159 5.58 -3.80 -5.17
CA LEU A 159 4.21 -4.26 -5.43
C LEU A 159 3.47 -4.71 -4.17
N VAL A 160 4.14 -5.36 -3.21
CA VAL A 160 3.51 -5.78 -1.95
C VAL A 160 3.09 -4.59 -1.08
N ARG A 161 3.59 -3.40 -1.41
CA ARG A 161 3.08 -2.14 -0.87
C ARG A 161 1.78 -1.73 -1.56
N ILE A 162 0.97 -2.61 -2.14
CA ILE A 162 -0.40 -2.27 -2.55
C ILE A 162 -1.34 -3.02 -1.62
N ASN A 163 -2.29 -2.33 -1.00
CA ASN A 163 -3.24 -2.99 -0.13
C ASN A 163 -4.04 -4.06 -0.89
N GLY A 164 -4.20 -5.22 -0.28
CA GLY A 164 -4.75 -6.42 -0.92
C GLY A 164 -3.70 -7.28 -1.63
N VAL A 165 -2.46 -6.81 -1.77
CA VAL A 165 -1.37 -7.56 -2.40
C VAL A 165 -0.47 -8.18 -1.32
N GLY A 166 -0.56 -9.50 -1.15
CA GLY A 166 0.40 -10.30 -0.39
C GLY A 166 1.57 -10.78 -1.24
N ALA A 167 2.52 -11.52 -0.64
CA ALA A 167 3.73 -11.97 -1.33
C ALA A 167 3.45 -12.81 -2.60
N ALA A 168 2.48 -13.72 -2.55
CA ALA A 168 2.05 -14.51 -3.71
C ALA A 168 1.40 -13.67 -4.82
N ALA A 169 0.57 -12.69 -4.43
CA ALA A 169 -0.05 -11.76 -5.39
C ALA A 169 1.01 -10.82 -6.01
N ALA A 170 1.99 -10.35 -5.24
CA ALA A 170 3.10 -9.56 -5.73
C ALA A 170 3.95 -10.33 -6.75
N ARG A 171 4.24 -11.62 -6.48
CA ARG A 171 4.89 -12.50 -7.46
C ARG A 171 4.05 -12.63 -8.72
N THR A 172 2.75 -12.89 -8.58
CA THR A 172 1.86 -13.01 -9.75
C THR A 172 1.89 -11.74 -10.61
N LEU A 173 1.77 -10.56 -10.00
CA LEU A 173 1.86 -9.28 -10.70
C LEU A 173 3.21 -9.11 -11.42
N TYR A 174 4.31 -9.48 -10.77
CA TYR A 174 5.65 -9.42 -11.34
C TYR A 174 5.82 -10.30 -12.58
N GLU A 175 5.35 -11.55 -12.51
CA GLU A 175 5.38 -12.49 -13.63
C GLU A 175 4.40 -12.09 -14.75
N SER A 176 3.30 -11.40 -14.40
CA SER A 176 2.38 -10.78 -15.36
C SER A 176 2.94 -9.53 -16.06
N GLY A 177 4.18 -9.14 -15.74
CA GLY A 177 4.91 -8.05 -16.38
C GLY A 177 4.87 -6.72 -15.65
N TYR A 178 4.20 -6.61 -14.50
CA TYR A 178 4.17 -5.36 -13.72
C TYR A 178 5.34 -5.30 -12.74
N LYS A 179 6.13 -4.22 -12.75
CA LYS A 179 7.35 -4.10 -11.94
C LYS A 179 7.25 -3.11 -10.79
N ASN A 180 6.28 -2.20 -10.83
CA ASN A 180 6.15 -1.15 -9.83
C ASN A 180 4.70 -0.65 -9.69
N ILE A 181 4.46 0.15 -8.66
CA ILE A 181 3.17 0.78 -8.35
C ILE A 181 2.67 1.68 -9.50
N GLU A 182 3.55 2.39 -10.20
CA GLU A 182 3.17 3.29 -11.28
C GLU A 182 2.52 2.54 -12.44
N GLU A 183 3.10 1.41 -12.85
CA GLU A 183 2.54 0.56 -13.90
C GLU A 183 1.16 0.01 -13.52
N ILE A 184 0.97 -0.34 -12.24
CA ILE A 184 -0.35 -0.78 -11.75
C ILE A 184 -1.34 0.39 -11.72
N ALA A 185 -0.91 1.58 -11.28
CA ALA A 185 -1.76 2.77 -11.20
C ALA A 185 -2.32 3.19 -12.56
N HIS A 186 -1.59 2.91 -13.64
CA HIS A 186 -1.99 3.22 -15.01
C HIS A 186 -2.60 2.03 -15.77
N ALA A 187 -2.73 0.85 -15.15
CA ALA A 187 -3.28 -0.33 -15.80
C ALA A 187 -4.79 -0.21 -16.04
N ASP A 188 -5.27 -0.89 -17.08
CA ASP A 188 -6.70 -1.19 -17.24
C ASP A 188 -7.10 -2.38 -16.34
N PRO A 189 -8.23 -2.31 -15.61
CA PRO A 189 -8.68 -3.39 -14.73
C PRO A 189 -8.93 -4.72 -15.45
N GLY A 190 -9.43 -4.70 -16.68
CA GLY A 190 -9.69 -5.88 -17.49
C GLY A 190 -8.39 -6.53 -17.93
N ASP A 191 -7.45 -5.74 -18.45
CA ASP A 191 -6.12 -6.21 -18.84
C ASP A 191 -5.34 -6.76 -17.65
N LEU A 192 -5.34 -6.05 -16.52
CA LEU A 192 -4.70 -6.51 -15.29
C LEU A 192 -5.28 -7.84 -14.83
N LEU A 193 -6.61 -7.97 -14.80
CA LEU A 193 -7.27 -9.22 -14.41
C LEU A 193 -6.93 -10.38 -15.34
N ASN A 194 -6.92 -10.13 -16.65
CA ASN A 194 -6.60 -11.15 -17.65
C ASN A 194 -5.17 -11.66 -17.45
N ARG A 195 -4.18 -10.76 -17.39
CA ARG A 195 -2.76 -11.13 -17.26
C ARG A 195 -2.45 -11.88 -15.97
N ILE A 196 -3.00 -11.44 -14.83
CA ILE A 196 -2.78 -12.14 -13.55
C ILE A 196 -3.50 -13.49 -13.51
N SER A 197 -4.64 -13.62 -14.18
CA SER A 197 -5.37 -14.89 -14.26
C SER A 197 -4.62 -15.90 -15.13
N GLU A 198 -4.10 -15.48 -16.29
CA GLU A 198 -3.24 -16.28 -17.16
C GLU A 198 -1.98 -16.73 -16.42
N THR A 199 -1.30 -15.80 -15.75
CA THR A 199 -0.10 -16.09 -14.97
C THR A 199 -0.38 -17.07 -13.83
N ASN A 200 -1.46 -16.86 -13.06
CA ASN A 200 -1.82 -17.73 -11.95
C ASN A 200 -2.33 -19.11 -12.41
N SER A 201 -2.83 -19.23 -13.65
CA SER A 201 -3.21 -20.52 -14.23
C SER A 201 -2.02 -21.46 -14.45
N VAL A 202 -0.82 -20.88 -14.60
CA VAL A 202 0.45 -21.62 -14.74
C VAL A 202 1.18 -21.72 -13.40
N GLY A 203 1.30 -20.60 -12.68
CA GLY A 203 2.08 -20.51 -11.45
C GLY A 203 1.38 -21.01 -10.18
N HIS A 204 0.05 -21.13 -10.19
CA HIS A 204 -0.77 -21.58 -9.05
C HIS A 204 -0.45 -20.90 -7.71
N TYR A 205 -0.16 -19.60 -7.74
CA TYR A 205 0.24 -18.83 -6.56
C TYR A 205 -0.88 -18.65 -5.53
N TYR A 206 -2.15 -18.67 -5.96
CA TYR A 206 -3.31 -18.62 -5.07
C TYR A 206 -4.55 -19.31 -5.68
N ASN A 207 -5.46 -19.74 -4.80
CA ASN A 207 -6.68 -20.45 -5.17
C ASN A 207 -7.90 -19.55 -5.40
N ALA A 208 -7.82 -18.28 -5.01
CA ALA A 208 -8.94 -17.34 -5.13
C ALA A 208 -9.20 -16.98 -6.60
N LYS A 209 -10.49 -16.99 -6.99
CA LYS A 209 -10.90 -16.44 -8.28
C LYS A 209 -11.13 -14.94 -8.14
N LEU A 210 -10.22 -14.15 -8.70
CA LEU A 210 -10.34 -12.69 -8.71
C LEU A 210 -11.39 -12.25 -9.74
N GLY A 211 -12.12 -11.20 -9.39
CA GLY A 211 -13.03 -10.50 -10.29
C GLY A 211 -12.54 -9.11 -10.63
N ILE A 212 -13.25 -8.46 -11.55
CA ILE A 212 -12.92 -7.10 -12.02
C ILE A 212 -12.86 -6.06 -10.88
N LYS A 213 -13.66 -6.27 -9.83
CA LYS A 213 -13.66 -5.39 -8.65
C LYS A 213 -12.40 -5.53 -7.80
N ASP A 214 -11.78 -6.70 -7.77
CA ASP A 214 -10.52 -6.92 -7.06
C ASP A 214 -9.37 -6.26 -7.82
N ALA A 215 -9.35 -6.41 -9.15
CA ALA A 215 -8.40 -5.70 -10.02
C ALA A 215 -8.54 -4.16 -9.88
N GLN A 216 -9.77 -3.64 -9.92
CA GLN A 216 -10.01 -2.21 -9.71
C GLN A 216 -9.56 -1.75 -8.32
N PHE A 217 -9.78 -2.54 -7.27
CA PHE A 217 -9.35 -2.20 -5.92
C PHE A 217 -7.83 -2.07 -5.81
N VAL A 218 -7.08 -2.99 -6.44
CA VAL A 218 -5.61 -2.95 -6.51
C VAL A 218 -5.15 -1.69 -7.25
N ILE A 219 -5.76 -1.37 -8.40
CA ILE A 219 -5.44 -0.17 -9.20
C ILE A 219 -5.74 1.12 -8.42
N ASP A 220 -6.92 1.23 -7.80
CA ASP A 220 -7.33 2.41 -7.02
C ASP A 220 -6.33 2.68 -5.89
N PHE A 221 -5.89 1.63 -5.20
CA PHE A 221 -4.90 1.78 -4.13
C PHE A 221 -3.51 2.11 -4.67
N ALA A 222 -3.12 1.53 -5.81
CA ALA A 222 -1.87 1.89 -6.50
C ALA A 222 -1.85 3.37 -6.92
N LYS A 223 -2.97 3.92 -7.40
CA LYS A 223 -3.08 5.36 -7.71
C LYS A 223 -2.85 6.23 -6.49
N LEU A 224 -3.45 5.87 -5.35
CA LEU A 224 -3.24 6.59 -4.09
C LEU A 224 -1.78 6.55 -3.65
N LEU A 225 -1.15 5.39 -3.78
CA LEU A 225 0.28 5.26 -3.49
C LEU A 225 1.10 6.12 -4.43
N PHE A 226 0.89 6.00 -5.74
CA PHE A 226 1.64 6.77 -6.73
C PHE A 226 1.53 8.29 -6.51
N GLU A 227 0.33 8.78 -6.14
CA GLU A 227 0.10 10.20 -5.87
C GLU A 227 0.77 10.70 -4.57
N PHE A 228 0.86 9.84 -3.54
CA PHE A 228 1.29 10.25 -2.18
C PHE A 228 2.57 9.57 -1.68
N LEU A 229 3.24 8.75 -2.51
CA LEU A 229 4.59 8.23 -2.28
C LEU A 229 5.60 9.16 -2.94
N VAL A 230 6.14 10.08 -2.15
CA VAL A 230 7.21 10.99 -2.57
C VAL A 230 8.19 11.04 -1.43
#